data_AF-A0A544BSJ6-F1
#
_entry.id   AF-A0A544BSJ6-F1
#
_cell.length_a   1.000
_cell.length_b   1.000
_cell.length_c   1.000
_cell.angle_alpha   90.00
_cell.angle_beta   90.00
_cell.angle_gamma   90.00
#
_symmetry.space_group_name_H-M   'P 1'
#
loop_
_entity.id
_entity.type
_entity.pdbx_description
1 polymer ?
#
loop_
_entity_poly.entity_id
_entity_poly.type
_entity_poly.pdbx_seq_one_letter_code
_entity_poly.pdbx_strand_id
1 'polypeptide(L)'
;MEFEVDDQKLAALLNQRSIPVLYRTGEKGAPLYVKLPFETTNMAWLRNNATRKPKWNTEHKWWETPKAWFNDLVKRCLQKYGKVYVIQPYRQQEKCAPACWNAEGHECSCSCMGEHHGSMNSVNDWYVVSDTFATKWHHLSVACRLMMKK
;
A
#
# COMPACT_ATOMS: atom_id res chain seq x y z
N MET A 1 -26.98 -4.66 13.33
CA MET A 1 -26.84 -4.33 11.89
C MET A 1 -25.40 -4.63 11.53
N GLU A 2 -25.17 -5.90 11.23
CA GLU A 2 -23.85 -6.48 10.95
C GLU A 2 -23.40 -5.97 9.59
N PHE A 3 -22.29 -5.23 9.58
CA PHE A 3 -21.56 -5.04 8.33
C PHE A 3 -20.80 -6.35 8.12
N GLU A 4 -21.26 -7.18 7.19
CA GLU A 4 -20.44 -8.26 6.61
C GLU A 4 -19.27 -7.59 5.91
N VAL A 5 -18.15 -7.49 6.61
CA VAL A 5 -16.93 -6.92 6.09
C VAL A 5 -16.20 -8.02 5.30
N ASP A 6 -15.54 -7.63 4.20
CA ASP A 6 -14.75 -8.47 3.29
C ASP A 6 -13.47 -9.04 3.97
N ASP A 7 -13.61 -9.49 5.23
CA ASP A 7 -12.58 -10.05 6.11
C ASP A 7 -11.91 -11.25 5.47
N GLN A 8 -12.64 -12.03 4.66
CA GLN A 8 -12.08 -13.15 3.92
C GLN A 8 -11.08 -12.68 2.86
N LYS A 9 -11.38 -11.61 2.11
CA LYS A 9 -10.43 -11.05 1.14
C LYS A 9 -9.25 -10.37 1.82
N LEU A 10 -9.49 -9.62 2.89
CA LEU A 10 -8.39 -9.04 3.68
C LEU A 10 -7.50 -10.14 4.28
N ALA A 11 -8.09 -11.18 4.86
CA ALA A 11 -7.36 -12.33 5.38
C ALA A 11 -6.58 -13.05 4.27
N ALA A 12 -7.15 -13.25 3.08
CA ALA A 12 -6.45 -13.84 1.94
C ALA A 12 -5.25 -12.99 1.49
N LEU A 13 -5.43 -11.66 1.39
CA LEU A 13 -4.39 -10.69 1.09
C LEU A 13 -3.28 -10.69 2.15
N LEU A 14 -3.65 -10.78 3.43
CA LEU A 14 -2.71 -10.81 4.55
C LEU A 14 -2.02 -12.17 4.70
N ASN A 15 -2.64 -13.27 4.28
CA ASN A 15 -2.08 -14.62 4.40
C ASN A 15 -1.16 -15.01 3.24
N GLN A 16 -1.40 -14.48 2.03
CA GLN A 16 -0.54 -14.76 0.89
C GLN A 16 0.92 -14.33 1.13
N ARG A 17 1.85 -14.94 0.39
CA ARG A 17 3.30 -14.78 0.54
C ARG A 17 4.04 -14.37 -0.74
N SER A 18 3.32 -14.12 -1.83
CA SER A 18 3.89 -13.91 -3.18
C SER A 18 3.85 -12.46 -3.66
N ILE A 19 2.96 -11.64 -3.09
CA ILE A 19 2.74 -10.25 -3.46
C ILE A 19 3.18 -9.38 -2.27
N PRO A 20 4.07 -8.40 -2.48
CA PRO A 20 4.38 -7.40 -1.47
C PRO A 20 3.12 -6.67 -0.98
N VAL A 21 3.06 -6.36 0.31
CA VAL A 21 1.99 -5.58 0.91
C VAL A 21 2.60 -4.40 1.65
N LEU A 22 2.16 -3.19 1.30
CA LEU A 22 2.52 -1.95 2.00
C LEU A 22 1.30 -1.45 2.76
N TYR A 23 1.42 -1.28 4.07
CA TYR A 23 0.35 -0.80 4.92
C TYR A 23 0.69 0.55 5.56
N ARG A 24 -0.12 1.55 5.21
CA ARG A 24 -0.14 2.89 5.82
C ARG A 24 -1.27 2.94 6.85
N THR A 25 -0.94 3.14 8.12
CA THR A 25 -1.95 3.29 9.19
C THR A 25 -2.66 4.64 9.16
N GLY A 26 -2.00 5.67 8.61
CA GLY A 26 -2.49 7.05 8.67
C GLY A 26 -2.15 7.78 9.98
N GLU A 27 -1.70 7.05 11.00
CA GLU A 27 -1.33 7.60 12.31
C GLU A 27 -0.04 8.41 12.24
N LYS A 28 0.02 9.50 13.01
CA LYS A 28 1.21 10.35 13.09
C LYS A 28 2.31 9.62 13.85
N GLY A 29 3.49 9.53 13.24
CA GLY A 29 4.67 8.88 13.84
C GLY A 29 4.72 7.36 13.66
N ALA A 30 3.63 6.72 13.21
CA ALA A 30 3.64 5.30 12.88
C ALA A 30 4.55 5.00 11.66
N PRO A 31 5.22 3.84 11.63
CA PRO A 31 6.02 3.43 10.48
C PRO A 31 5.13 3.07 9.29
N LEU A 32 5.75 2.91 8.12
CA LEU A 32 5.17 2.11 7.05
C LEU A 32 5.43 0.64 7.37
N TYR A 33 4.38 -0.18 7.38
CA TYR A 33 4.51 -1.62 7.52
C TYR A 33 4.67 -2.25 6.14
N VAL A 34 5.67 -3.12 5.99
CA VAL A 34 5.99 -3.79 4.73
C VAL A 34 6.07 -5.30 4.92
N LYS A 35 5.27 -6.03 4.15
CA LYS A 35 5.36 -7.49 3.99
C LYS A 35 5.94 -7.79 2.61
N LEU A 36 6.97 -8.61 2.54
CA LEU A 36 7.59 -9.05 1.29
C LEU A 36 7.53 -10.57 1.16
N PRO A 37 7.55 -11.12 -0.06
CA PRO A 37 8.03 -12.49 -0.27
C PRO A 37 9.37 -12.67 0.43
N PHE A 38 9.55 -13.80 1.11
CA PHE A 38 10.74 -14.02 1.93
C PHE A 38 11.98 -14.18 1.04
N GLU A 39 12.98 -13.32 1.27
CA GLU A 39 14.33 -13.43 0.73
C GLU A 39 15.32 -13.02 1.82
N THR A 40 16.49 -13.66 1.84
CA THR A 40 17.57 -13.35 2.79
C THR A 40 18.11 -11.92 2.64
N THR A 41 17.91 -11.32 1.46
CA THR A 41 18.33 -9.96 1.12
C THR A 41 17.29 -8.89 1.43
N ASN A 42 16.12 -9.24 1.97
CA ASN A 42 15.00 -8.31 2.18
C ASN A 42 15.38 -7.06 2.98
N MET A 43 16.19 -7.18 4.04
CA MET A 43 16.63 -6.02 4.81
C MET A 43 17.46 -5.06 3.95
N ALA A 44 18.44 -5.59 3.21
CA ALA A 44 19.32 -4.80 2.37
C ALA A 44 18.53 -4.14 1.22
N TRP A 45 17.62 -4.90 0.60
CA TRP A 45 16.72 -4.41 -0.44
C TRP A 45 15.83 -3.29 0.08
N LEU A 46 15.17 -3.47 1.23
CA LEU A 46 14.34 -2.42 1.85
C LEU A 46 15.14 -1.16 2.14
N ARG A 47 16.33 -1.33 2.73
CA ARG A 47 17.21 -0.25 3.16
C ARG A 47 17.71 0.62 1.99
N ASN A 48 18.03 0.01 0.85
CA ASN A 48 18.47 0.73 -0.36
C ASN A 48 19.49 1.85 -0.10
N ASN A 49 20.59 1.53 0.57
CA ASN A 49 21.66 2.46 0.96
C ASN A 49 21.24 3.59 1.93
N ALA A 50 20.00 3.63 2.40
CA ALA A 50 19.58 4.62 3.38
C ALA A 50 20.27 4.43 4.72
N THR A 51 20.51 5.53 5.43
CA THR A 51 21.12 5.50 6.78
C THR A 51 20.22 4.76 7.78
N ARG A 52 18.90 5.01 7.73
CA ARG A 52 17.92 4.36 8.60
C ARG A 52 17.78 2.88 8.25
N LYS A 53 17.77 2.01 9.25
CA LYS A 53 17.60 0.57 9.07
C LYS A 53 16.12 0.18 9.19
N PRO A 54 15.59 -0.65 8.28
CA PRO A 54 14.33 -1.34 8.52
C PRO A 54 14.40 -2.16 9.80
N LYS A 55 13.30 -2.20 10.56
CA LYS A 55 13.19 -3.05 11.75
C LYS A 55 12.25 -4.20 11.45
N TRP A 56 12.64 -5.43 11.81
CA TRP A 56 11.73 -6.56 11.75
C TRP A 56 10.87 -6.58 13.02
N ASN A 57 9.55 -6.57 12.86
CA ASN A 57 8.60 -6.79 13.93
C ASN A 57 8.29 -8.29 14.00
N THR A 58 8.81 -8.98 15.01
CA THR A 58 8.66 -10.43 15.17
C THR A 58 7.25 -10.86 15.54
N GLU A 59 6.51 -10.01 16.24
CA GLU A 59 5.14 -10.28 16.70
C GLU A 59 4.17 -10.32 15.51
N HIS A 60 4.17 -9.25 14.70
CA HIS A 60 3.26 -9.15 13.56
C HIS A 60 3.83 -9.78 12.29
N LYS A 61 5.15 -10.02 12.22
CA LYS A 61 5.88 -10.51 11.03
C LYS A 61 5.85 -9.54 9.86
N TRP A 62 6.11 -8.26 10.16
CA TRP A 62 6.23 -7.18 9.18
C TRP A 62 7.56 -6.45 9.35
N TRP A 63 8.04 -5.84 8.27
CA TRP A 63 9.08 -4.83 8.36
C TRP A 63 8.47 -3.47 8.69
N GLU A 64 9.09 -2.75 9.60
CA GLU A 64 8.82 -1.34 9.90
C GLU A 64 9.86 -0.49 9.15
N THR A 65 9.39 0.39 8.26
CA THR A 65 10.24 1.32 7.51
C THR A 65 9.79 2.77 7.73
N PRO A 66 10.65 3.77 7.46
CA PRO A 66 10.21 5.17 7.43
C PRO A 66 9.02 5.38 6.49
N LYS A 67 8.00 6.11 6.95
CA LYS A 67 6.80 6.44 6.14
C LYS A 67 7.16 7.11 4.80
N ALA A 68 8.20 7.94 4.79
CA ALA A 68 8.67 8.65 3.60
C ALA A 68 9.14 7.72 2.46
N TRP A 69 9.42 6.45 2.74
CA TRP A 69 9.84 5.49 1.71
C TRP A 69 8.68 4.95 0.89
N PHE A 70 7.43 5.26 1.23
CA PHE A 70 6.25 4.66 0.60
C PHE A 70 6.25 4.76 -0.93
N ASN A 71 6.45 5.96 -1.49
CA ASN A 71 6.41 6.14 -2.94
C ASN A 71 7.53 5.36 -3.65
N ASP A 72 8.74 5.41 -3.12
CA ASP A 72 9.89 4.67 -3.63
C ASP A 72 9.70 3.15 -3.52
N LEU A 73 9.16 2.66 -2.41
CA LEU A 73 8.88 1.24 -2.21
C LEU A 73 7.79 0.73 -3.15
N VAL A 74 6.73 1.51 -3.42
CA VAL A 74 5.74 1.14 -4.45
C VAL A 74 6.44 0.94 -5.79
N LYS A 75 7.28 1.91 -6.20
CA LYS A 75 8.04 1.84 -7.46
C LYS A 75 8.95 0.62 -7.52
N ARG A 76 9.76 0.40 -6.50
CA ARG A 76 10.68 -0.74 -6.45
C ARG A 76 9.95 -2.08 -6.36
N CYS A 77 8.81 -2.15 -5.67
CA CYS A 77 7.98 -3.35 -5.65
C CYS A 77 7.43 -3.68 -7.04
N LEU A 78 6.88 -2.68 -7.74
CA LEU A 78 6.37 -2.87 -9.09
C LEU A 78 7.48 -3.25 -10.08
N GLN A 79 8.67 -2.68 -9.95
CA GLN A 79 9.83 -3.05 -10.77
C GLN A 79 10.30 -4.49 -10.52
N LYS A 80 10.41 -4.91 -9.25
CA LYS A 80 10.93 -6.23 -8.88
C LYS A 80 9.90 -7.36 -9.01
N TYR A 81 8.68 -7.13 -8.55
CA TYR A 81 7.65 -8.17 -8.41
C TYR A 81 6.51 -8.04 -9.44
N GLY A 82 6.47 -6.94 -10.22
CA GLY A 82 5.38 -6.65 -11.17
C GLY A 82 4.06 -6.25 -10.52
N LYS A 83 3.91 -6.41 -9.20
CA LYS A 83 2.68 -6.16 -8.45
C LYS A 83 2.94 -5.80 -6.99
N VAL A 84 2.04 -5.04 -6.39
CA VAL A 84 2.06 -4.69 -4.97
C VAL A 84 0.66 -4.37 -4.47
N TYR A 85 0.32 -4.87 -3.28
CA TYR A 85 -0.85 -4.41 -2.56
C TYR A 85 -0.51 -3.18 -1.73
N VAL A 86 -1.39 -2.19 -1.75
CA VAL A 86 -1.38 -1.05 -0.82
C VAL A 86 -2.64 -1.11 0.03
N ILE A 87 -2.44 -1.16 1.35
CA ILE A 87 -3.49 -0.95 2.35
C ILE A 87 -3.29 0.46 2.91
N GLN A 88 -4.32 1.29 2.87
CA GLN A 88 -4.24 2.68 3.30
C GLN A 88 -5.55 3.15 3.94
N PRO A 89 -5.55 4.28 4.67
CA PRO A 89 -6.78 4.84 5.23
C PRO A 89 -7.77 5.17 4.12
N TYR A 90 -9.04 4.87 4.37
CA TYR A 90 -10.14 5.16 3.47
C TYR A 90 -11.11 6.15 4.11
N ARG A 91 -11.44 7.23 3.39
CA ARG A 91 -12.39 8.24 3.84
C ARG A 91 -13.51 8.35 2.83
N GLN A 92 -14.65 7.74 3.16
CA GLN A 92 -15.84 7.73 2.31
C GLN A 92 -16.33 9.15 1.94
N GLN A 93 -16.17 10.12 2.85
CA GLN A 93 -16.60 11.51 2.62
C GLN A 93 -15.59 12.31 1.75
N GLU A 94 -14.36 11.83 1.60
CA GLU A 94 -13.32 12.50 0.82
C GLU A 94 -13.52 12.18 -0.68
N LYS A 95 -14.37 12.97 -1.34
CA LYS A 95 -14.69 12.78 -2.76
C LYS A 95 -13.43 12.95 -3.62
N CYS A 96 -13.29 12.09 -4.63
CA CYS A 96 -12.25 12.24 -5.63
C CYS A 96 -12.33 13.63 -6.29
N ALA A 97 -11.17 14.27 -6.45
CA ALA A 97 -11.05 15.64 -6.90
C ALA A 97 -9.80 15.80 -7.79
N PRO A 98 -9.60 16.93 -8.48
CA PRO A 98 -8.46 17.13 -9.37
C PRO A 98 -7.09 16.88 -8.71
N ALA A 99 -6.94 17.11 -7.41
CA ALA A 99 -5.71 16.77 -6.68
C ALA A 99 -5.36 15.26 -6.73
N CYS A 100 -6.37 14.39 -6.78
CA CYS A 100 -6.20 12.94 -6.95
C CYS A 100 -5.82 12.60 -8.39
N TRP A 101 -6.52 13.17 -9.38
CA TRP A 101 -6.28 12.88 -10.80
C TRP A 101 -4.89 13.34 -11.27
N ASN A 102 -4.40 14.44 -10.71
CA ASN A 102 -3.10 15.03 -11.05
C ASN A 102 -1.95 14.54 -10.14
N ALA A 103 -2.22 13.62 -9.21
CA ALA A 103 -1.23 13.21 -8.22
C ALA A 103 0.02 12.55 -8.86
N GLU A 104 1.20 12.98 -8.45
CA GLU A 104 2.49 12.38 -8.85
C GLU A 104 2.94 11.23 -7.94
N GLY A 105 2.60 11.32 -6.65
CA GLY A 105 2.86 10.26 -5.68
C GLY A 105 1.82 9.15 -5.76
N HIS A 106 1.94 8.15 -4.90
CA HIS A 106 0.99 7.05 -4.77
C HIS A 106 0.11 7.21 -3.53
N GLU A 107 0.16 8.32 -2.79
CA GLU A 107 -0.66 8.47 -1.58
C GLU A 107 -2.10 8.83 -1.93
N CYS A 108 -3.08 8.09 -1.40
CA CYS A 108 -4.49 8.37 -1.63
C CYS A 108 -5.33 8.01 -0.40
N SER A 109 -6.44 8.73 -0.21
CA SER A 109 -7.45 8.45 0.83
C SER A 109 -8.90 8.64 0.33
N CYS A 110 -9.07 8.97 -0.95
CA CYS A 110 -10.36 9.28 -1.57
C CYS A 110 -11.36 8.13 -1.46
N SER A 111 -12.64 8.48 -1.61
CA SER A 111 -13.75 7.55 -1.81
C SER A 111 -13.57 6.65 -3.03
N CYS A 112 -12.76 7.06 -4.01
CA CYS A 112 -12.43 6.33 -5.24
C CYS A 112 -11.40 5.20 -5.07
N MET A 113 -10.85 5.02 -3.86
CA MET A 113 -9.88 3.96 -3.54
C MET A 113 -8.62 3.94 -4.42
N GLY A 114 -8.35 5.03 -5.14
CA GLY A 114 -7.23 5.17 -6.05
C GLY A 114 -7.51 4.84 -7.52
N GLU A 115 -8.75 4.56 -7.90
CA GLU A 115 -9.13 4.21 -9.28
C GLU A 115 -8.72 5.28 -10.30
N HIS A 116 -8.91 6.56 -9.97
CA HIS A 116 -8.55 7.69 -10.84
C HIS A 116 -7.25 8.38 -10.44
N HIS A 117 -6.48 7.77 -9.53
CA HIS A 117 -5.31 8.42 -8.94
C HIS A 117 -4.18 8.55 -9.96
N GLY A 118 -3.78 9.78 -10.27
CA GLY A 118 -2.74 10.07 -11.25
C GLY A 118 -3.16 9.88 -12.71
N SER A 119 -4.45 9.68 -13.01
CA SER A 119 -4.95 9.38 -14.37
C SER A 119 -4.78 10.53 -15.37
N MET A 120 -4.53 11.76 -14.91
CA MET A 120 -4.23 12.92 -15.75
C MET A 120 -2.72 13.24 -15.79
N ASN A 121 -1.88 12.34 -15.27
CA ASN A 121 -0.45 12.52 -15.20
C ASN A 121 0.28 11.33 -15.85
N SER A 122 0.90 11.59 -17.01
CA SER A 122 1.61 10.56 -17.79
C SER A 122 2.79 9.93 -17.05
N VAL A 123 3.29 10.56 -15.98
CA VAL A 123 4.30 9.99 -15.08
C VAL A 123 3.82 8.68 -14.42
N ASN A 124 2.51 8.43 -14.37
CA ASN A 124 1.91 7.22 -13.80
C ASN A 124 1.47 6.18 -14.86
N ASP A 125 1.77 6.39 -16.14
CA ASP A 125 1.27 5.52 -17.22
C ASP A 125 1.87 4.11 -17.25
N TRP A 126 2.83 3.80 -16.38
CA TRP A 126 3.58 2.54 -16.33
C TRP A 126 3.00 1.50 -15.36
N TYR A 127 1.89 1.81 -14.67
CA TYR A 127 1.16 0.85 -13.83
C TYR A 127 -0.36 1.02 -13.96
N VAL A 128 -1.11 0.05 -13.45
CA VAL A 128 -2.58 0.08 -13.33
C VAL A 128 -3.00 -0.31 -11.92
N VAL A 129 -4.13 0.24 -11.47
CA VAL A 129 -4.86 -0.29 -10.32
C VAL A 129 -5.83 -1.34 -10.84
N SER A 130 -5.50 -2.61 -10.60
CA SER A 130 -6.20 -3.76 -11.18
C SER A 130 -7.40 -4.26 -10.37
N ASP A 131 -7.40 -3.99 -9.07
CA ASP A 131 -8.49 -4.35 -8.15
C ASP A 131 -8.46 -3.42 -6.93
N THR A 132 -9.64 -3.12 -6.38
CA THR A 132 -9.80 -2.32 -5.16
C THR A 132 -10.98 -2.80 -4.34
N PHE A 133 -10.82 -2.83 -3.01
CA PHE A 133 -11.94 -3.02 -2.08
C PHE A 133 -11.71 -2.22 -0.79
N ALA A 134 -12.80 -1.82 -0.15
CA ALA A 134 -12.77 -1.21 1.17
C ALA A 134 -13.23 -2.21 2.24
N THR A 135 -12.63 -2.12 3.42
CA THR A 135 -12.92 -3.03 4.53
C THR A 135 -12.68 -2.31 5.87
N LYS A 136 -13.19 -2.85 6.96
CA LYS A 136 -12.81 -2.43 8.31
C LYS A 136 -11.67 -3.32 8.78
N TRP A 137 -10.59 -2.70 9.23
CA TRP A 137 -9.50 -3.41 9.89
C TRP A 137 -9.32 -2.82 11.29
N HIS A 138 -9.67 -3.61 12.30
CA HIS A 138 -9.87 -3.12 13.67
C HIS A 138 -10.89 -1.96 13.71
N HIS A 139 -10.48 -0.78 14.14
CA HIS A 139 -11.32 0.41 14.23
C HIS A 139 -11.18 1.35 13.02
N LEU A 140 -10.38 0.97 12.01
CA LEU A 140 -10.06 1.81 10.85
C LEU A 140 -10.79 1.32 9.61
N SER A 141 -11.37 2.25 8.85
CA SER A 141 -11.76 2.00 7.47
C SER A 141 -10.53 2.07 6.58
N VAL A 142 -10.23 0.99 5.86
CA VAL A 142 -9.08 0.91 4.95
C VAL A 142 -9.51 0.56 3.54
N ALA A 143 -8.77 1.08 2.57
CA ALA A 143 -8.84 0.67 1.18
C ALA A 143 -7.64 -0.22 0.88
N CYS A 144 -7.90 -1.35 0.25
CA CYS A 144 -6.91 -2.25 -0.28
C CYS A 144 -6.94 -2.13 -1.80
N ARG A 145 -5.78 -1.91 -2.43
CA ARG A 145 -5.68 -1.87 -3.89
C ARG A 145 -4.49 -2.67 -4.39
N LEU A 146 -4.71 -3.41 -5.47
CA LEU A 146 -3.66 -4.12 -6.20
C LEU A 146 -3.15 -3.24 -7.33
N MET A 147 -1.88 -2.83 -7.23
CA MET A 147 -1.17 -2.13 -8.29
C MET A 147 -0.36 -3.14 -9.09
N MET A 148 -0.41 -3.06 -10.42
CA MET A 148 0.34 -3.91 -11.33
C MET A 148 1.12 -3.07 -12.33
N LYS A 149 2.36 -3.45 -12.61
CA LYS A 149 3.17 -2.85 -13.68
C LYS A 149 2.52 -3.20 -15.03
N LYS A 150 2.45 -2.22 -15.94
CA LYS A 150 2.03 -2.46 -17.34
C LYS A 150 3.10 -3.22 -18.11
#